data_AF-A0A7X3FQH1-F1
#
_entry.id   AF-A0A7X3FQH1-F1
#
_cell.length_a   1.000
_cell.length_b   1.000
_cell.length_c   1.000
_cell.angle_alpha   90.00
_cell.angle_beta   90.00
_cell.angle_gamma   90.00
#
_symmetry.space_group_name_H-M   'P 1'
#
loop_
_entity.id
_entity.type
_entity.pdbx_description
1 polymer ?
#
loop_
_entity_poly.entity_id
_entity_poly.type
_entity_poly.pdbx_seq_one_letter_code
_entity_poly.pdbx_strand_id
1 'polypeptide(L)'
;MSEPRSRAERNAEQRRKAATRSRAWRERRKAAGAPEARDIDAALAEAVSFYVARDGVNIAISPLALAAMARFVLERDGFDPVVAAAAVAARTARRAEHDDPHHMPSLSPGDPERLRPPKSGRWITPVSTMLKFVNDRAPRVDR
;
A
#
# COMPACT_ATOMS: atom_id res chain seq x y z
N MET A 1 17.31 -14.23 45.61
CA MET A 1 16.12 -14.64 44.83
C MET A 1 15.45 -13.38 44.33
N SER A 2 15.48 -13.11 43.01
CA SER A 2 14.83 -11.91 42.48
C SER A 2 13.35 -12.16 42.27
N GLU A 3 12.50 -11.27 42.79
CA GLU A 3 11.05 -11.34 42.60
C GLU A 3 10.67 -11.34 41.11
N PRO A 4 9.64 -12.11 40.71
CA PRO A 4 9.17 -12.13 39.34
C PRO A 4 8.61 -10.75 38.94
N ARG A 5 9.23 -10.13 37.93
CA ARG A 5 8.81 -8.82 37.38
C ARG A 5 7.31 -8.76 37.14
N SER A 6 6.70 -7.62 37.45
CA SER A 6 5.27 -7.38 37.23
C SER A 6 4.93 -7.36 35.73
N ARG A 7 3.66 -7.61 35.38
CA ARG A 7 3.18 -7.53 33.99
C ARG A 7 3.40 -6.14 33.38
N ALA A 8 3.26 -5.09 34.18
CA ALA A 8 3.48 -3.71 33.76
C ALA A 8 4.95 -3.45 33.37
N GLU A 9 5.90 -3.96 34.17
CA GLU A 9 7.34 -3.86 33.89
C GLU A 9 7.73 -4.61 32.62
N ARG A 10 7.20 -5.83 32.42
CA ARG A 10 7.40 -6.60 31.19
C ARG A 10 6.88 -5.85 29.96
N ASN A 11 5.69 -5.25 30.04
CA ASN A 11 5.11 -4.47 28.94
C ASN A 11 5.92 -3.19 28.66
N ALA A 12 6.40 -2.50 29.70
CA ALA A 12 7.24 -1.31 29.54
C ALA A 12 8.61 -1.65 28.92
N GLU A 13 9.20 -2.79 29.29
CA GLU A 13 10.44 -3.29 28.69
C GLU A 13 10.24 -3.69 27.22
N GLN A 14 9.14 -4.38 26.89
CA GLN A 14 8.79 -4.70 25.50
C GLN A 14 8.63 -3.44 24.64
N ARG A 15 7.94 -2.41 25.15
CA ARG A 15 7.80 -1.12 24.45
C ARG A 15 9.14 -0.45 24.22
N ARG A 16 10.04 -0.44 25.22
CA ARG A 16 11.40 0.09 25.07
C ARG A 16 12.21 -0.68 24.03
N LYS A 17 12.19 -2.02 24.07
CA LYS A 17 12.86 -2.87 23.07
C LYS A 17 12.31 -2.66 21.66
N ALA A 18 10.99 -2.53 21.51
CA ALA A 18 10.35 -2.22 20.24
C ALA A 18 10.82 -0.85 19.72
N ALA A 19 10.79 0.19 20.56
CA ALA A 19 11.24 1.53 20.18
C ALA A 19 12.73 1.54 19.75
N THR A 20 13.61 0.83 20.46
CA THR A 20 15.03 0.72 20.07
C THR A 20 15.20 0.01 18.74
N ARG A 21 14.50 -1.11 18.50
CA ARG A 21 14.52 -1.81 17.21
C ARG A 21 14.03 -0.92 16.08
N SER A 22 12.93 -0.20 16.29
CA SER A 22 12.39 0.74 15.31
C SER A 22 13.34 1.90 15.02
N ARG A 23 14.06 2.44 16.01
CA ARG A 23 15.09 3.47 15.79
C ARG A 23 16.25 2.92 14.97
N ALA A 24 16.82 1.78 15.37
CA ALA A 24 17.93 1.15 14.66
C ALA A 24 17.56 0.77 13.22
N TRP A 25 16.33 0.31 12.99
CA TRP A 25 15.81 0.01 11.66
C TRP A 25 15.71 1.27 10.78
N ARG A 26 15.17 2.37 11.32
CA ARG A 26 15.09 3.66 10.60
C ARG A 26 16.45 4.23 10.25
N GLU A 27 17.42 4.18 11.16
CA GLU A 27 18.79 4.65 10.89
C GLU A 27 19.44 3.86 9.74
N ARG A 28 19.20 2.54 9.66
CA ARG A 28 19.68 1.72 8.52
C ARG A 28 19.02 2.13 7.21
N ARG A 29 17.73 2.45 7.22
CA ARG A 29 17.00 2.90 6.02
C ARG A 29 17.44 4.27 5.55
N LYS A 30 17.65 5.19 6.49
CA LYS A 30 18.23 6.50 6.23
C LYS A 30 19.62 6.40 5.58
N ALA A 31 20.45 5.46 6.06
CA ALA A 31 21.76 5.18 5.48
C ALA A 31 21.69 4.54 4.08
N ALA A 32 20.62 3.79 3.76
CA ALA A 32 20.42 3.20 2.43
C ALA A 32 20.05 4.24 1.36
N GLY A 33 19.62 5.45 1.76
CA GLY A 33 19.35 6.58 0.88
C GLY A 33 17.99 6.50 0.18
N ALA A 34 17.82 5.55 -0.75
CA ALA A 34 16.59 5.39 -1.52
C ALA A 34 15.79 4.16 -1.09
N PRO A 35 14.44 4.22 -1.07
CA PRO A 35 13.62 3.05 -0.79
C PRO A 35 13.71 2.06 -1.94
N GLU A 36 13.78 0.77 -1.60
CA GLU A 36 13.73 -0.30 -2.59
C GLU A 36 12.28 -0.56 -3.02
N ALA A 37 12.09 -1.28 -4.13
CA ALA A 37 10.76 -1.64 -4.63
C ALA A 37 9.88 -2.32 -3.56
N ARG A 38 10.47 -3.22 -2.76
CA ARG A 38 9.77 -3.90 -1.65
C ARG A 38 9.27 -2.95 -0.56
N ASP A 39 9.98 -1.85 -0.32
CA ASP A 39 9.61 -0.86 0.70
C ASP A 39 8.44 -0.03 0.22
N ILE A 40 8.46 0.33 -1.07
CA ILE A 40 7.38 1.06 -1.73
C ILE A 40 6.12 0.20 -1.76
N ASP A 41 6.24 -1.09 -2.12
CA ASP A 41 5.11 -2.02 -2.16
C ASP A 41 4.53 -2.24 -0.75
N ALA A 42 5.38 -2.33 0.28
CA ALA A 42 4.93 -2.40 1.68
C ALA A 42 4.20 -1.12 2.12
N ALA A 43 4.71 0.06 1.75
CA ALA A 43 4.08 1.35 2.05
C ALA A 43 2.72 1.51 1.35
N LEU A 44 2.61 1.06 0.10
CA LEU A 44 1.34 1.04 -0.64
C LEU A 44 0.33 0.09 0.01
N ALA A 45 0.77 -1.11 0.42
CA ALA A 45 -0.10 -2.07 1.11
C ALA A 45 -0.58 -1.54 2.48
N GLU A 46 0.30 -0.87 3.22
CA GLU A 46 -0.07 -0.21 4.48
C GLU A 46 -1.08 0.92 4.23
N ALA A 47 -0.87 1.74 3.20
CA ALA A 47 -1.79 2.80 2.83
C ALA A 47 -3.19 2.25 2.48
N VAL A 48 -3.27 1.18 1.68
CA VAL A 48 -4.55 0.48 1.40
C VAL A 48 -5.19 -0.01 2.70
N SER A 49 -4.41 -0.65 3.57
CA SER A 49 -4.90 -1.19 4.85
C SER A 49 -5.46 -0.10 5.75
N PHE A 50 -4.83 1.08 5.79
CA PHE A 50 -5.33 2.23 6.52
C PHE A 50 -6.69 2.68 6.00
N TYR A 51 -6.83 2.84 4.68
CA TYR A 51 -8.10 3.22 4.07
C TYR A 51 -9.19 2.17 4.31
N VAL A 52 -8.86 0.88 4.21
CA VAL A 52 -9.80 -0.21 4.51
C VAL A 52 -10.24 -0.19 5.97
N ALA A 53 -9.32 0.08 6.91
CA ALA A 53 -9.65 0.18 8.33
C ALA A 53 -10.52 1.41 8.65
N ARG A 54 -10.30 2.53 7.94
CA ARG A 54 -11.05 3.78 8.14
C ARG A 54 -12.44 3.75 7.52
N ASP A 55 -12.53 3.28 6.27
CA ASP A 55 -13.69 3.47 5.41
C ASP A 55 -14.34 2.15 4.96
N GLY A 56 -13.73 1.00 5.25
CA GLY A 56 -14.21 -0.33 4.84
C GLY A 56 -13.64 -0.83 3.51
N VAL A 57 -14.10 -2.00 3.05
CA VAL A 57 -13.49 -2.72 1.91
C VAL A 57 -13.95 -2.26 0.52
N ASN A 58 -15.04 -1.50 0.41
CA ASN A 58 -15.66 -1.11 -0.87
C ASN A 58 -15.49 0.39 -1.14
N ILE A 59 -14.24 0.84 -1.16
CA ILE A 59 -13.91 2.28 -1.19
C ILE A 59 -13.17 2.63 -2.47
N ALA A 60 -13.56 3.75 -3.08
CA ALA A 60 -12.83 4.30 -4.21
C ALA A 60 -11.64 5.10 -3.69
N ILE A 61 -10.43 4.54 -3.78
CA ILE A 61 -9.20 5.23 -3.40
C ILE A 61 -8.59 5.89 -4.64
N SER A 62 -8.45 7.22 -4.60
CA SER A 62 -7.71 7.94 -5.64
C SER A 62 -6.24 7.50 -5.65
N PRO A 63 -5.63 7.22 -6.82
CA PRO A 63 -4.20 6.90 -6.92
C PRO A 63 -3.29 7.97 -6.28
N LEU A 64 -3.68 9.24 -6.37
CA LEU A 64 -2.95 10.35 -5.74
C LEU A 64 -2.99 10.27 -4.21
N ALA A 65 -4.16 9.96 -3.65
CA ALA A 65 -4.35 9.81 -2.21
C ALA A 65 -3.60 8.59 -1.67
N LEU A 66 -3.53 7.51 -2.46
CA LEU A 66 -2.74 6.33 -2.14
C LEU A 66 -1.23 6.65 -2.15
N ALA A 67 -0.75 7.33 -3.19
CA ALA A 67 0.65 7.74 -3.30
C ALA A 67 1.07 8.68 -2.18
N ALA A 68 0.23 9.65 -1.80
CA ALA A 68 0.49 10.55 -0.69
C ALA A 68 0.62 9.82 0.66
N MET A 69 -0.26 8.84 0.91
CA MET A 69 -0.21 8.03 2.13
C MET A 69 1.02 7.10 2.15
N ALA A 70 1.35 6.46 1.02
CA ALA A 70 2.56 5.65 0.91
C ALA A 70 3.83 6.48 1.14
N ARG A 71 3.88 7.72 0.64
CA ARG A 71 4.98 8.65 0.92
C ARG A 71 5.11 8.92 2.42
N PHE A 72 4.00 9.19 3.12
CA PHE A 72 4.00 9.42 4.56
C PHE A 72 4.53 8.20 5.34
N VAL A 73 4.20 6.98 4.92
CA VAL A 73 4.74 5.75 5.50
C VAL A 73 6.26 5.67 5.32
N LEU A 74 6.77 5.96 4.12
CA LEU A 74 8.21 5.95 3.85
C LEU A 74 8.96 7.05 4.63
N GLU A 75 8.39 8.24 4.76
CA GLU A 75 8.94 9.33 5.58
C GLU A 75 9.02 8.92 7.06
N ARG A 76 7.97 8.30 7.59
CA ARG A 76 7.95 7.73 8.96
C ARG A 76 9.07 6.71 9.15
N ASP A 77 9.36 5.94 8.12
CA ASP A 77 10.39 4.90 8.09
C ASP A 77 11.81 5.46 7.89
N GLY A 78 11.95 6.78 7.75
CA GLY A 78 13.21 7.51 7.77
C GLY A 78 13.79 7.81 6.40
N PHE A 79 13.04 7.59 5.32
CA PHE A 79 13.44 8.00 3.98
C PHE A 79 13.26 9.50 3.77
N ASP A 80 14.08 10.08 2.90
CA ASP A 80 13.93 11.48 2.50
C ASP A 80 12.58 11.70 1.77
N PRO A 81 11.80 12.74 2.10
CA PRO A 81 10.49 12.97 1.50
C PRO A 81 10.50 13.15 -0.03
N VAL A 82 11.54 13.81 -0.57
CA VAL A 82 11.66 14.07 -2.00
C VAL A 82 12.00 12.78 -2.72
N VAL A 83 12.94 12.01 -2.18
CA VAL A 83 13.33 10.69 -2.73
C VAL A 83 12.16 9.70 -2.65
N ALA A 84 11.44 9.67 -1.53
CA ALA A 84 10.27 8.82 -1.35
C ALA A 84 9.15 9.18 -2.35
N ALA A 85 8.87 10.47 -2.56
CA ALA A 85 7.88 10.92 -3.54
C ALA A 85 8.25 10.47 -4.96
N ALA A 86 9.52 10.68 -5.36
CA ALA A 86 10.00 10.27 -6.67
C ALA A 86 9.95 8.74 -6.86
N ALA A 87 10.31 7.98 -5.83
CA ALA A 87 10.28 6.53 -5.86
C ALA A 87 8.85 5.96 -5.97
N VAL A 88 7.90 6.50 -5.19
CA VAL A 88 6.48 6.13 -5.29
C VAL A 88 5.95 6.47 -6.69
N ALA A 89 6.22 7.67 -7.19
CA ALA A 89 5.79 8.10 -8.52
C ALA A 89 6.34 7.16 -9.61
N ALA A 90 7.64 6.87 -9.58
CA ALA A 90 8.28 5.94 -10.52
C ALA A 90 7.72 4.52 -10.43
N ARG A 91 7.39 4.04 -9.22
CA ARG A 91 6.81 2.70 -9.03
C ARG A 91 5.41 2.60 -9.63
N THR A 92 4.59 3.65 -9.48
CA THR A 92 3.20 3.71 -9.96
C THR A 92 3.04 4.24 -11.39
N ALA A 93 4.12 4.71 -12.00
CA ALA A 93 4.09 5.22 -13.37
C ALA A 93 3.60 4.14 -14.34
N ARG A 94 2.86 4.58 -15.37
CA ARG A 94 2.47 3.70 -16.48
C ARG A 94 3.73 3.16 -17.15
N ARG A 95 3.79 1.85 -17.33
CA ARG A 95 4.88 1.16 -18.03
C ARG A 95 4.38 0.66 -19.38
N ALA A 96 5.28 0.44 -20.33
CA ALA A 96 4.90 -0.05 -21.66
C ALA A 96 4.20 -1.42 -21.59
N GLU A 97 4.61 -2.26 -20.62
CA GLU A 97 4.04 -3.58 -20.37
C GLU A 97 2.60 -3.52 -19.87
N HIS A 98 2.12 -2.39 -19.33
CA HIS A 98 0.73 -2.26 -18.88
C HIS A 98 -0.28 -2.23 -20.04
N ASP A 99 0.21 -1.98 -21.26
CA ASP A 99 -0.62 -2.04 -22.47
C ASP A 99 -0.73 -3.46 -23.03
N ASP A 100 0.09 -4.38 -22.53
CA ASP A 100 0.02 -5.80 -22.88
C ASP A 100 -0.96 -6.54 -21.94
N PRO A 101 -2.08 -7.08 -22.47
CA PRO A 101 -3.03 -7.88 -21.69
C PRO A 101 -2.45 -9.20 -21.13
N HIS A 102 -1.22 -9.56 -21.48
CA HIS A 102 -0.48 -10.68 -20.89
C HIS A 102 0.26 -10.30 -19.59
N HIS A 103 0.50 -9.02 -19.33
CA HIS A 103 1.35 -8.54 -18.22
C HIS A 103 0.57 -7.91 -17.05
N MET A 104 -0.67 -7.44 -17.27
CA MET A 104 -1.57 -6.99 -16.21
C MET A 104 -2.99 -7.55 -16.39
N PRO A 105 -3.72 -7.84 -15.30
CA PRO A 105 -5.18 -7.81 -15.36
C PRO A 105 -5.58 -6.40 -15.81
N SER A 106 -6.20 -6.30 -16.98
CA SER A 106 -6.39 -5.07 -17.75
C SER A 106 -6.81 -3.83 -16.94
N LEU A 107 -6.16 -2.71 -17.24
CA LEU A 107 -6.49 -1.36 -16.76
C LEU A 107 -7.74 -0.75 -17.39
N SER A 108 -8.47 -1.48 -18.25
CA SER A 108 -9.76 -1.03 -18.76
C SER A 108 -10.86 -1.47 -17.77
N PRO A 109 -11.36 -0.59 -16.88
CA PRO A 109 -12.43 -0.93 -15.93
C PRO A 109 -13.76 -1.31 -16.62
N GLY A 110 -13.85 -1.17 -17.96
CA GLY A 110 -15.03 -1.51 -18.74
C GLY A 110 -14.95 -2.79 -19.58
N ASP A 111 -13.83 -3.53 -19.55
CA ASP A 111 -13.68 -4.73 -20.37
C ASP A 111 -13.46 -5.98 -19.49
N PRO A 112 -14.54 -6.63 -19.04
CA PRO A 112 -14.47 -7.84 -18.21
C PRO A 112 -13.79 -9.03 -18.92
N GLU A 113 -13.63 -9.00 -20.25
CA GLU A 113 -12.95 -10.07 -21.00
C GLU A 113 -11.42 -10.02 -20.86
N ARG A 114 -10.87 -8.86 -20.47
CA ARG A 114 -9.42 -8.70 -20.27
C ARG A 114 -8.95 -9.06 -18.86
N LEU A 115 -9.86 -9.51 -18.00
CA LEU A 115 -9.50 -10.16 -16.73
C LEU A 115 -9.27 -11.64 -17.00
N ARG A 116 -8.01 -12.01 -17.15
CA ARG A 116 -7.61 -13.41 -17.35
C ARG A 116 -8.10 -14.26 -16.18
N PRO A 117 -8.86 -15.34 -16.43
CA PRO A 117 -9.15 -16.29 -15.37
C PRO A 117 -7.85 -16.81 -14.75
N PRO A 118 -7.85 -17.16 -13.45
CA PRO A 118 -6.73 -17.87 -12.85
C PRO A 118 -6.38 -19.11 -13.68
N LYS A 119 -5.15 -19.64 -13.57
CA LYS A 119 -4.69 -20.81 -14.36
C LYS A 119 -5.63 -22.02 -14.32
N SER A 120 -6.47 -22.11 -13.29
CA SER A 120 -7.55 -23.10 -13.14
C SER A 120 -8.76 -22.89 -14.06
N GLY A 121 -8.79 -21.83 -14.87
CA GLY A 121 -9.86 -21.51 -15.82
C GLY A 121 -11.14 -20.95 -15.19
N ARG A 122 -11.24 -20.86 -13.85
CA ARG A 122 -12.47 -20.44 -13.17
C ARG A 122 -12.20 -19.45 -12.05
N TRP A 123 -12.85 -18.30 -12.12
CA TRP A 123 -12.93 -17.36 -11.01
C TRP A 123 -13.80 -17.94 -9.89
N ILE A 124 -13.29 -17.93 -8.65
CA ILE A 124 -14.07 -18.35 -7.46
C ILE A 124 -15.22 -17.37 -7.19
N THR A 125 -15.03 -16.10 -7.55
CA THR A 125 -16.00 -15.02 -7.39
C THR A 125 -16.23 -14.36 -8.76
N PRO A 126 -17.49 -14.06 -9.16
CA PRO A 126 -17.74 -13.33 -10.40
C PRO A 126 -16.93 -12.03 -10.45
N VAL A 127 -16.27 -11.80 -11.58
CA VAL A 127 -15.44 -10.60 -11.83
C VAL A 127 -16.21 -9.31 -11.55
N SER A 128 -17.51 -9.25 -11.89
CA SER A 128 -18.41 -8.13 -11.60
C SER A 128 -18.58 -7.83 -10.11
N THR A 129 -18.34 -8.82 -9.24
CA THR A 129 -18.36 -8.66 -7.78
C THR A 129 -17.00 -8.17 -7.27
N MET A 130 -15.90 -8.52 -7.95
CA MET A 130 -14.55 -8.05 -7.64
C MET A 130 -14.27 -6.63 -8.14
N LEU A 131 -14.85 -6.25 -9.29
CA LEU A 131 -14.66 -4.97 -9.98
C LEU A 131 -15.69 -3.89 -9.62
N LYS A 132 -16.39 -3.98 -8.48
CA LYS A 132 -17.18 -2.83 -7.98
C LYS A 132 -16.32 -1.61 -7.62
N PHE A 133 -15.01 -1.67 -7.85
CA PHE A 133 -14.14 -0.51 -7.91
C PHE A 133 -14.33 0.19 -9.25
N VAL A 134 -14.82 1.43 -9.19
CA VAL A 134 -14.95 2.42 -10.29
C VAL A 134 -16.25 2.33 -11.08
N ASN A 135 -17.29 3.09 -10.68
CA ASN A 135 -17.71 4.32 -11.39
C ASN A 135 -18.97 4.97 -10.78
N ASP A 136 -18.99 5.32 -9.49
CA ASP A 136 -19.93 6.37 -9.05
C ASP A 136 -19.32 7.71 -9.48
N ARG A 137 -19.58 8.08 -10.75
CA ARG A 137 -19.40 9.45 -11.21
C ARG A 137 -20.08 10.36 -10.18
N ALA A 138 -19.31 11.25 -9.57
CA ALA A 138 -19.89 12.43 -8.93
C ALA A 138 -20.89 13.05 -9.93
N PRO A 139 -22.11 13.43 -9.50
CA PRO A 139 -23.06 14.05 -10.40
C PRO A 139 -22.38 15.25 -11.06
N ARG A 140 -22.45 15.30 -12.40
CA ARG A 140 -22.04 16.49 -13.14
C ARG A 140 -22.89 17.64 -12.60
N VAL A 141 -22.26 18.60 -11.95
CA VAL A 141 -22.88 19.88 -11.66
C VAL A 141 -22.86 20.62 -13.00
N ASP A 142 -23.98 20.57 -13.71
CA ASP A 142 -24.20 21.45 -14.85
C ASP A 142 -24.18 22.89 -14.33
N ARG A 143 -23.32 23.72 -14.92
CA ARG A 143 -23.28 25.16 -14.72
C ARG A 143 -23.91 25.85 -15.91
#